data_AF-I9QK28-F1
#
_entry.id   AF-I9QK28-F1
#
_cell.length_a   1.000
_cell.length_b   1.000
_cell.length_c   1.000
_cell.angle_alpha   90.00
_cell.angle_beta   90.00
_cell.angle_gamma   90.00
#
_symmetry.space_group_name_H-M   'P 1'
#
loop_
_entity.id
_entity.type
_entity.pdbx_description
1 polymer ?
#
loop_
_entity_poly.entity_id
_entity_poly.type
_entity_poly.pdbx_seq_one_letter_code
_entity_poly.pdbx_strand_id
1 'polypeptide(L)'
;MRPTVKRYTIIPNEACKHFKGKDLYLLAGLYINAPYERDGEYMVTDTTFDQLAATTGVKVEYIRSYFIPKLKIDGYIRCETQQAGYKKRNTYYLPNPKSNYKVIKAGLFTDNTLTDEEKGIVIGLYCMCVNNTFACGLSDKYIYNYWGISKNTFKKYRNQLMEKGILCIAKQAPTALTWTEKPEDYILMYPYIGHISYQDVISKHKPTLEEHCNYNLHRSA
;
A
#
# COMPACT_ATOMS: atom_id res chain seq x y z
N MET A 1 -22.65 15.94 -7.46
CA MET A 1 -22.69 14.50 -7.09
C MET A 1 -21.26 14.09 -6.74
N ARG A 2 -20.92 13.84 -5.46
CA ARG A 2 -19.60 13.30 -5.12
C ARG A 2 -19.54 11.87 -5.68
N PRO A 3 -18.52 11.48 -6.47
CA PRO A 3 -18.35 10.08 -6.79
C PRO A 3 -18.27 9.31 -5.48
N THR A 4 -19.13 8.32 -5.27
CA THR A 4 -18.94 7.35 -4.19
C THR A 4 -17.61 6.66 -4.43
N VAL A 5 -16.60 7.05 -3.65
CA VAL A 5 -15.26 6.45 -3.70
C VAL A 5 -15.40 4.95 -3.52
N LYS A 6 -14.69 4.16 -4.33
CA LYS A 6 -14.67 2.70 -4.23
C LYS A 6 -14.36 2.28 -2.80
N ARG A 7 -14.91 1.15 -2.34
CA ARG A 7 -14.60 0.61 -0.99
C ARG A 7 -13.18 0.08 -0.89
N TYR A 8 -12.60 -0.30 -2.02
CA TYR A 8 -11.22 -0.73 -2.16
C TYR A 8 -10.76 -0.52 -3.60
N THR A 9 -9.45 -0.56 -3.80
CA THR A 9 -8.83 -0.65 -5.12
C THR A 9 -7.75 -1.72 -5.12
N ILE A 10 -7.25 -2.05 -6.30
CA ILE A 10 -6.03 -2.83 -6.46
C ILE A 10 -4.83 -1.90 -6.72
N ILE A 11 -3.64 -2.39 -6.44
CA ILE A 11 -2.36 -1.84 -6.87
C ILE A 11 -1.51 -2.99 -7.40
N PRO A 12 -1.03 -2.96 -8.66
CA PRO A 12 -0.10 -3.97 -9.16
C PRO A 12 1.19 -3.98 -8.34
N ASN A 13 1.72 -5.17 -8.03
CA ASN A 13 2.96 -5.28 -7.25
C ASN A 13 4.11 -4.54 -7.92
N GLU A 14 4.16 -4.55 -9.26
CA GLU A 14 5.20 -3.89 -10.04
C GLU A 14 5.24 -2.38 -9.86
N ALA A 15 4.14 -1.74 -9.46
CA ALA A 15 4.11 -0.30 -9.24
C ALA A 15 5.16 0.19 -8.22
N CYS A 16 5.58 -0.67 -7.28
CA CYS A 16 6.62 -0.33 -6.31
C CYS A 16 8.05 -0.31 -6.87
N LYS A 17 8.27 -0.73 -8.12
CA LYS A 17 9.53 -0.50 -8.85
C LYS A 17 9.65 0.94 -9.35
N HIS A 18 8.51 1.54 -9.68
CA HIS A 18 8.40 2.83 -10.35
C HIS A 18 8.16 3.98 -9.36
N PHE A 19 7.34 3.72 -8.34
CA PHE A 19 6.91 4.71 -7.37
C PHE A 19 7.18 4.25 -5.95
N LYS A 20 7.44 5.21 -5.07
CA LYS A 20 7.79 4.99 -3.67
C LYS A 20 7.32 6.15 -2.82
N GLY A 21 7.11 5.90 -1.53
CA GLY A 21 6.65 6.93 -0.59
C GLY A 21 5.39 7.61 -1.10
N LYS A 22 5.30 8.93 -0.94
CA LYS A 22 4.13 9.72 -1.32
C LYS A 22 3.66 9.52 -2.77
N ASP A 23 4.56 9.28 -3.72
CA ASP A 23 4.17 9.03 -5.12
C ASP A 23 3.35 7.73 -5.26
N LEU A 24 3.70 6.68 -4.52
CA LEU A 24 2.97 5.41 -4.53
C LEU A 24 1.60 5.55 -3.86
N TYR A 25 1.50 6.39 -2.82
CA TYR A 25 0.23 6.75 -2.21
C TYR A 25 -0.67 7.57 -3.16
N LEU A 26 -0.10 8.54 -3.88
CA LEU A 26 -0.82 9.29 -4.91
C LEU A 26 -1.29 8.38 -6.06
N LEU A 27 -0.46 7.41 -6.47
CA LEU A 27 -0.87 6.40 -7.43
C LEU A 27 -2.09 5.63 -6.91
N ALA A 28 -2.08 5.16 -5.67
CA ALA A 28 -3.26 4.54 -5.05
C ALA A 28 -4.49 5.47 -5.06
N GLY A 29 -4.29 6.78 -4.90
CA GLY A 29 -5.33 7.80 -5.05
C GLY A 29 -5.92 7.89 -6.45
N LEU A 30 -5.13 7.70 -7.51
CA LEU A 30 -5.66 7.58 -8.88
C LEU A 30 -6.49 6.31 -9.03
N TYR A 31 -5.97 5.18 -8.54
CA TYR A 31 -6.61 3.88 -8.59
C TYR A 31 -7.96 3.86 -7.87
N ILE A 32 -8.07 4.42 -6.67
CA ILE A 32 -9.35 4.43 -5.92
C ILE A 32 -10.41 5.34 -6.56
N ASN A 33 -9.99 6.35 -7.32
CA ASN A 33 -10.88 7.26 -8.04
C ASN A 33 -11.30 6.72 -9.42
N ALA A 34 -10.57 5.76 -10.00
CA ALA A 34 -10.97 5.11 -11.23
C ALA A 34 -12.18 4.17 -11.00
N PRO A 35 -13.14 4.09 -11.92
CA PRO A 35 -14.23 3.11 -11.84
C PRO A 35 -13.69 1.67 -11.78
N TYR A 36 -14.50 0.74 -11.29
CA TYR A 36 -14.17 -0.68 -11.39
C TYR A 36 -14.21 -1.10 -12.86
N GLU A 37 -13.20 -1.85 -13.30
CA GLU A 37 -13.10 -2.42 -14.63
C GLU A 37 -12.82 -3.92 -14.49
N ARG A 38 -13.67 -4.77 -15.08
CA ARG A 38 -13.64 -6.23 -14.83
C ARG A 38 -12.76 -6.96 -15.83
N ASP A 39 -12.71 -6.48 -17.07
CA ASP A 39 -12.08 -7.20 -18.18
C ASP A 39 -11.18 -6.32 -19.07
N GLY A 40 -11.16 -5.01 -18.85
CA GLY A 40 -10.23 -4.10 -19.50
C GLY A 40 -8.79 -4.24 -18.98
N GLU A 41 -7.83 -4.08 -19.88
CA GLU A 41 -6.38 -4.02 -19.57
C GLU A 41 -6.05 -2.84 -18.64
N TYR A 42 -6.83 -1.77 -18.70
CA TYR A 42 -6.65 -0.56 -17.91
C TYR A 42 -7.92 -0.15 -17.17
N MET A 43 -7.77 0.31 -15.94
CA MET A 43 -8.74 1.21 -15.31
C MET A 43 -8.45 2.63 -15.80
N VAL A 44 -9.43 3.26 -16.44
CA VAL A 44 -9.26 4.61 -17.02
C VAL A 44 -9.92 5.64 -16.11
N THR A 45 -9.20 6.73 -15.82
CA THR A 45 -9.78 7.84 -15.04
C THR A 45 -9.31 9.20 -15.52
N ASP A 46 -10.21 10.19 -15.43
CA ASP A 46 -9.93 11.60 -15.69
C ASP A 46 -9.88 12.42 -14.38
N THR A 47 -9.41 11.78 -13.31
CA THR A 47 -9.26 12.39 -11.97
C THR A 47 -8.53 13.72 -12.08
N THR A 48 -9.17 14.82 -11.66
CA THR A 48 -8.52 16.14 -11.64
C THR A 48 -7.50 16.24 -10.51
N PHE A 49 -6.60 17.21 -10.58
CA PHE A 49 -5.65 17.45 -9.47
C PHE A 49 -6.37 17.77 -8.17
N ASP A 50 -7.47 18.52 -8.22
CA ASP A 50 -8.28 18.85 -7.04
C ASP A 50 -8.97 17.61 -6.47
N GLN A 51 -9.46 16.71 -7.33
CA GLN A 51 -10.04 15.44 -6.88
C GLN A 51 -8.98 14.56 -6.22
N LEU A 52 -7.80 14.43 -6.84
CA LEU A 52 -6.71 13.64 -6.25
C LEU A 52 -6.22 14.25 -4.93
N ALA A 53 -6.11 15.57 -4.84
CA ALA A 53 -5.77 16.27 -3.61
C ALA A 53 -6.83 16.06 -2.52
N ALA A 54 -8.12 16.14 -2.88
CA ALA A 54 -9.22 15.88 -1.94
C ALA A 54 -9.25 14.43 -1.44
N THR A 55 -8.90 13.46 -2.29
CA THR A 55 -8.83 12.03 -1.91
C THR A 55 -7.64 11.74 -1.02
N THR A 56 -6.48 12.35 -1.29
CA THR A 56 -5.21 11.95 -0.66
C THR A 56 -4.75 12.87 0.45
N GLY A 57 -5.25 14.11 0.50
CA GLY A 57 -4.73 15.18 1.38
C GLY A 57 -3.46 15.86 0.86
N VAL A 58 -2.87 15.37 -0.22
CA VAL A 58 -1.65 15.93 -0.81
C VAL A 58 -1.97 17.21 -1.58
N LYS A 59 -1.13 18.24 -1.42
CA LYS A 59 -1.31 19.54 -2.08
C LYS A 59 -1.30 19.41 -3.61
N VAL A 60 -2.22 20.12 -4.26
CA VAL A 60 -2.31 20.24 -5.73
C VAL A 60 -0.98 20.64 -6.37
N GLU A 61 -0.23 21.53 -5.71
CA GLU A 61 1.09 21.97 -6.19
C GLU A 61 2.08 20.81 -6.33
N TYR A 62 2.11 19.90 -5.34
CA TYR A 62 2.97 18.72 -5.41
C TYR A 62 2.51 17.78 -6.54
N ILE A 63 1.20 17.57 -6.65
CA ILE A 63 0.60 16.73 -7.69
C ILE A 63 0.99 17.24 -9.08
N ARG A 64 0.76 18.54 -9.34
CA ARG A 64 0.99 19.19 -10.63
C ARG A 64 2.47 19.26 -10.98
N SER A 65 3.31 19.70 -10.04
CA SER A 65 4.69 20.11 -10.32
C SER A 65 5.68 18.95 -10.19
N TYR A 66 5.33 17.86 -9.49
CA TYR A 66 6.23 16.73 -9.26
C TYR A 66 5.63 15.38 -9.68
N PHE A 67 4.48 15.00 -9.13
CA PHE A 67 3.94 13.65 -9.32
C PHE A 67 3.54 13.37 -10.77
N ILE A 68 2.77 14.26 -11.41
CA ILE A 68 2.31 14.05 -12.79
C ILE A 68 3.46 14.08 -13.80
N PRO A 69 4.43 15.02 -13.75
CA PRO A 69 5.62 14.97 -14.60
C PRO A 69 6.38 13.65 -14.44
N LYS A 70 6.60 13.19 -13.20
CA LYS A 70 7.28 11.92 -12.94
C LYS A 70 6.52 10.72 -13.50
N LEU A 71 5.20 10.68 -13.30
CA LEU A 71 4.33 9.63 -13.83
C LEU A 71 4.44 9.51 -15.36
N LYS A 72 4.53 10.65 -16.07
CA LYS A 72 4.73 10.69 -17.53
C LYS A 72 6.12 10.23 -17.96
N ILE A 73 7.16 10.63 -17.23
CA ILE A 73 8.56 10.28 -17.55
C ILE A 73 8.83 8.79 -17.32
N ASP A 74 8.30 8.25 -16.22
CA ASP A 74 8.50 6.85 -15.84
C ASP A 74 7.88 5.87 -16.86
N GLY A 75 6.75 6.24 -17.47
CA GLY A 75 6.15 5.49 -18.57
C GLY A 75 5.35 4.25 -18.14
N TYR A 76 5.39 3.84 -16.87
CA TYR A 76 4.57 2.74 -16.35
C TYR A 76 3.06 3.01 -16.45
N ILE A 77 2.65 4.25 -16.20
CA ILE A 77 1.26 4.70 -16.37
C ILE A 77 1.18 5.56 -17.61
N ARG A 78 0.36 5.14 -18.59
CA ARG A 78 0.04 5.97 -19.74
C ARG A 78 -0.83 7.14 -19.28
N CYS A 79 -0.36 8.36 -19.53
CA CYS A 79 -1.04 9.61 -19.18
C CYS A 79 -1.15 10.48 -20.44
N GLU A 80 -2.36 10.65 -20.92
CA GLU A 80 -2.65 11.50 -22.08
C GLU A 80 -3.18 12.84 -21.63
N THR A 81 -2.65 13.93 -22.18
CA THR A 81 -3.17 15.27 -21.92
C THR A 81 -3.91 15.77 -23.14
N GLN A 82 -5.21 16.00 -22.99
CA GLN A 82 -6.06 16.55 -24.03
C GLN A 82 -6.52 17.97 -23.66
N GLN A 83 -6.68 18.81 -24.68
CA GLN A 83 -7.26 20.14 -24.51
C GLN A 83 -8.78 20.01 -24.53
N ALA A 84 -9.43 20.30 -23.40
CA ALA A 84 -10.87 20.34 -23.26
C ALA A 84 -11.32 21.81 -23.06
N GLY A 85 -11.60 22.49 -24.17
CA GLY A 85 -11.87 23.94 -24.17
C GLY A 85 -10.62 24.72 -23.77
N TYR A 86 -10.68 25.54 -22.71
CA TYR A 86 -9.54 26.29 -22.18
C TYR A 86 -8.70 25.51 -21.16
N LYS A 87 -9.13 24.30 -20.76
CA LYS A 87 -8.46 23.51 -19.72
C LYS A 87 -7.76 22.30 -20.33
N LYS A 88 -6.53 22.03 -19.87
CA LYS A 88 -5.85 20.76 -20.12
C LYS A 88 -6.39 19.72 -19.14
N ARG A 89 -6.82 18.57 -19.65
CA ARG A 89 -7.29 17.44 -18.85
C ARG A 89 -6.40 16.23 -19.08
N ASN A 90 -6.05 15.54 -18.01
CA ASN A 90 -5.29 14.30 -18.09
C ASN A 90 -6.25 13.12 -17.98
N THR A 91 -6.03 12.15 -18.85
CA THR A 91 -6.62 10.81 -18.78
C THR A 91 -5.52 9.84 -18.41
N TYR A 92 -5.75 9.07 -17.35
CA TYR A 92 -4.81 8.08 -16.81
C TYR A 92 -5.29 6.68 -17.12
N TYR A 93 -4.42 5.87 -17.73
CA TYR A 93 -4.67 4.48 -18.05
C TYR A 93 -3.86 3.62 -17.07
N LEU A 94 -4.52 3.17 -16.01
CA LEU A 94 -3.90 2.47 -14.89
C LEU A 94 -3.93 0.96 -15.16
N PRO A 95 -2.79 0.24 -15.16
CA PRO A 95 -2.78 -1.20 -15.37
C PRO A 95 -3.78 -1.94 -14.46
N ASN A 96 -4.59 -2.82 -15.06
CA ASN A 96 -5.64 -3.59 -14.37
C ASN A 96 -5.34 -5.10 -14.45
N PRO A 97 -4.30 -5.59 -13.75
CA PRO A 97 -3.85 -6.97 -13.89
C PRO A 97 -4.81 -7.94 -13.21
N LYS A 98 -4.95 -9.14 -13.79
CA LYS A 98 -5.76 -10.24 -13.22
C LYS A 98 -5.05 -11.01 -12.10
N SER A 99 -3.75 -10.78 -11.92
CA SER A 99 -2.90 -11.40 -10.89
C SER A 99 -1.77 -10.46 -10.48
N ASN A 100 -0.97 -10.82 -9.47
CA ASN A 100 0.18 -10.03 -9.01
C ASN A 100 -0.16 -8.58 -8.62
N TYR A 101 -1.25 -8.43 -7.87
CA TYR A 101 -1.68 -7.16 -7.29
C TYR A 101 -1.97 -7.30 -5.80
N LYS A 102 -2.07 -6.16 -5.13
CA LYS A 102 -2.48 -6.02 -3.73
C LYS A 102 -3.77 -5.23 -3.63
N VAL A 103 -4.61 -5.59 -2.66
CA VAL A 103 -5.87 -4.89 -2.37
C VAL A 103 -5.64 -3.82 -1.32
N ILE A 104 -6.06 -2.59 -1.60
CA ILE A 104 -5.98 -1.44 -0.70
C ILE A 104 -7.41 -0.98 -0.39
N LYS A 105 -7.81 -0.95 0.88
CA LYS A 105 -9.13 -0.52 1.33
C LYS A 105 -9.20 1.00 1.41
N ALA A 106 -10.40 1.56 1.21
CA ALA A 106 -10.63 3.00 1.20
C ALA A 106 -10.23 3.70 2.51
N GLY A 107 -10.27 2.98 3.64
CA GLY A 107 -9.89 3.52 4.95
C GLY A 107 -8.46 4.04 5.03
N LEU A 108 -7.55 3.57 4.14
CA LEU A 108 -6.19 4.10 4.02
C LEU A 108 -6.19 5.61 3.70
N PHE A 109 -7.13 6.09 2.87
CA PHE A 109 -7.20 7.49 2.45
C PHE A 109 -7.76 8.42 3.54
N THR A 110 -8.52 7.87 4.49
CA THR A 110 -9.09 8.60 5.62
C THR A 110 -8.28 8.43 6.91
N ASP A 111 -7.27 7.57 6.91
CA ASP A 111 -6.40 7.33 8.06
C ASP A 111 -5.47 8.52 8.31
N ASN A 112 -5.61 9.16 9.46
CA ASN A 112 -4.79 10.31 9.84
C ASN A 112 -3.63 9.94 10.78
N THR A 113 -3.45 8.65 11.09
CA THR A 113 -2.34 8.18 11.95
C THR A 113 -1.02 8.08 11.18
N LEU A 114 -1.09 7.98 9.86
CA LEU A 114 0.05 7.92 8.95
C LEU A 114 0.12 9.16 8.07
N THR A 115 1.33 9.68 7.88
CA THR A 115 1.63 10.68 6.86
C THR A 115 1.49 10.09 5.46
N ASP A 116 1.31 10.96 4.45
CA ASP A 116 1.25 10.56 3.03
C ASP A 116 2.44 9.69 2.61
N GLU A 117 3.62 10.00 3.17
CA GLU A 117 4.86 9.29 2.89
C GLU A 117 4.83 7.89 3.52
N GLU A 118 4.44 7.78 4.79
CA GLU A 118 4.30 6.49 5.49
C GLU A 118 3.25 5.60 4.85
N LYS A 119 2.10 6.14 4.42
CA LYS A 119 1.09 5.39 3.66
C LYS A 119 1.69 4.81 2.38
N GLY A 120 2.52 5.58 1.70
CA GLY A 120 3.29 5.14 0.54
C GLY A 120 4.26 4.01 0.84
N ILE A 121 5.01 4.12 1.94
CA ILE A 121 5.92 3.06 2.41
C ILE A 121 5.14 1.78 2.74
N VAL A 122 3.99 1.88 3.41
CA VAL A 122 3.12 0.75 3.73
C VAL A 122 2.62 0.04 2.46
N ILE A 123 2.13 0.79 1.47
CA ILE A 123 1.71 0.21 0.17
C ILE A 123 2.89 -0.49 -0.50
N GLY A 124 4.07 0.13 -0.50
CA GLY A 124 5.28 -0.45 -1.05
C GLY A 124 5.65 -1.78 -0.38
N LEU A 125 5.73 -1.78 0.96
CA LEU A 125 6.01 -3.00 1.74
C LEU A 125 4.99 -4.08 1.41
N TYR A 126 3.71 -3.73 1.36
CA TYR A 126 2.66 -4.68 1.07
C TYR A 126 2.78 -5.32 -0.32
N CYS A 127 3.19 -4.54 -1.33
CA CYS A 127 3.46 -5.02 -2.69
C CYS A 127 4.59 -6.07 -2.74
N MET A 128 5.51 -6.04 -1.77
CA MET A 128 6.61 -7.00 -1.67
C MET A 128 6.31 -8.17 -0.73
N CYS A 129 5.24 -8.10 0.08
CA CYS A 129 4.88 -9.19 0.98
C CYS A 129 4.61 -10.49 0.22
N VAL A 130 5.00 -11.61 0.84
CA VAL A 130 4.78 -12.96 0.34
C VAL A 130 3.29 -13.16 0.08
N ASN A 131 2.97 -13.78 -1.07
CA ASN A 131 1.59 -13.96 -1.53
C ASN A 131 0.70 -14.55 -0.44
N ASN A 132 -0.51 -13.99 -0.32
CA ASN A 132 -1.53 -14.38 0.67
C ASN A 132 -1.10 -14.24 2.14
N THR A 133 -0.02 -13.51 2.43
CA THR A 133 0.43 -13.24 3.80
C THR A 133 0.68 -11.74 4.02
N PHE A 134 1.03 -11.40 5.25
CA PHE A 134 1.48 -10.06 5.64
C PHE A 134 2.99 -10.00 5.90
N ALA A 135 3.72 -11.09 5.66
CA ALA A 135 5.17 -11.14 5.85
C ALA A 135 5.90 -10.46 4.71
N CYS A 136 6.80 -9.52 5.02
CA CYS A 136 7.59 -8.79 4.04
C CYS A 136 8.55 -9.71 3.26
N GLY A 137 9.05 -10.79 3.86
CA GLY A 137 9.88 -11.81 3.23
C GLY A 137 11.33 -11.40 2.95
N LEU A 138 11.69 -10.14 3.25
CA LEU A 138 12.85 -9.45 2.66
C LEU A 138 13.64 -8.66 3.71
N SER A 139 14.97 -8.70 3.58
CA SER A 139 15.86 -7.90 4.43
C SER A 139 15.76 -6.41 4.13
N ASP A 140 16.03 -5.56 5.14
CA ASP A 140 16.21 -4.11 4.98
C ASP A 140 17.07 -3.76 3.75
N LYS A 141 18.21 -4.46 3.60
CA LYS A 141 19.18 -4.22 2.53
C LYS A 141 18.57 -4.42 1.16
N TYR A 142 17.78 -5.48 1.00
CA TYR A 142 17.10 -5.72 -0.26
C TYR A 142 16.08 -4.61 -0.53
N ILE A 143 15.27 -4.25 0.47
CA ILE A 143 14.18 -3.28 0.32
C ILE A 143 14.71 -1.90 -0.10
N TYR A 144 15.69 -1.34 0.63
CA TYR A 144 16.16 0.00 0.31
C TYR A 144 16.94 0.05 -1.03
N ASN A 145 17.60 -1.03 -1.41
CA ASN A 145 18.26 -1.15 -2.71
C ASN A 145 17.23 -1.23 -3.84
N TYR A 146 16.22 -2.08 -3.69
CA TYR A 146 15.17 -2.30 -4.67
C TYR A 146 14.39 -1.01 -4.95
N TRP A 147 14.09 -0.21 -3.92
CA TRP A 147 13.43 1.08 -4.09
C TRP A 147 14.36 2.23 -4.44
N GLY A 148 15.68 2.04 -4.40
CA GLY A 148 16.64 3.13 -4.54
C GLY A 148 16.36 4.26 -3.53
N ILE A 149 16.24 3.93 -2.25
CA ILE A 149 16.18 4.88 -1.14
C ILE A 149 17.39 4.69 -0.23
N SER A 150 17.78 5.74 0.50
CA SER A 150 18.91 5.60 1.41
C SER A 150 18.58 4.64 2.55
N LYS A 151 19.57 3.89 3.02
CA LYS A 151 19.47 3.02 4.21
C LYS A 151 18.89 3.77 5.42
N ASN A 152 19.33 5.01 5.65
CA ASN A 152 18.88 5.80 6.79
C ASN A 152 17.43 6.24 6.65
N THR A 153 17.02 6.63 5.44
CA THR A 153 15.62 6.97 5.13
C THR A 153 14.70 5.78 5.35
N PHE A 154 15.08 4.60 4.85
CA PHE A 154 14.28 3.39 5.07
C PHE A 154 14.17 3.04 6.56
N LYS A 155 15.30 3.02 7.27
CA LYS A 155 15.33 2.72 8.71
C LYS A 155 14.46 3.69 9.52
N LYS A 156 14.47 4.97 9.17
CA LYS A 156 13.59 5.98 9.79
C LYS A 156 12.13 5.58 9.66
N TYR A 157 11.63 5.36 8.43
CA TYR A 157 10.22 5.01 8.22
C TYR A 157 9.87 3.66 8.83
N ARG A 158 10.73 2.66 8.70
CA ARG A 158 10.54 1.36 9.33
C ARG A 158 10.37 1.50 10.85
N ASN A 159 11.23 2.26 11.52
CA ASN A 159 11.14 2.47 12.97
C ASN A 159 9.84 3.20 13.34
N GLN A 160 9.47 4.25 12.60
CA GLN A 160 8.19 4.95 12.81
C GLN A 160 6.98 4.03 12.65
N LEU A 161 7.00 3.14 11.65
CA LEU A 161 5.93 2.16 11.44
C LEU A 161 5.90 1.10 12.56
N MET A 162 7.06 0.72 13.12
CA MET A 162 7.11 -0.18 14.29
C MET A 162 6.55 0.52 15.54
N GLU A 163 6.92 1.77 15.80
CA GLU A 163 6.40 2.57 16.92
C GLU A 163 4.88 2.73 16.86
N LYS A 164 4.32 2.85 15.64
CA LYS A 164 2.87 2.94 15.41
C LYS A 164 2.16 1.58 15.39
N GLY A 165 2.87 0.48 15.61
CA GLY A 165 2.30 -0.87 15.55
C GLY A 165 1.84 -1.31 14.16
N ILE A 166 2.29 -0.63 13.10
CA ILE A 166 1.99 -0.99 11.71
C ILE A 166 2.93 -2.09 11.21
N LEU A 167 4.15 -2.14 11.74
CA LEU A 167 5.09 -3.24 11.55
C LEU A 167 5.37 -3.94 12.87
N CYS A 168 5.41 -5.27 12.84
CA CYS A 168 5.82 -6.09 13.97
C CYS A 168 6.91 -7.07 13.53
N ILE A 169 7.80 -7.45 14.44
CA ILE A 169 8.76 -8.53 14.18
C ILE A 169 7.99 -9.86 14.24
N ALA A 170 8.22 -10.77 13.30
CA ALA A 170 7.43 -11.99 13.13
C ALA A 170 7.34 -12.86 14.39
N LYS A 171 8.42 -12.98 15.17
CA LYS A 171 8.42 -13.69 16.47
C LYS A 171 7.56 -13.05 17.56
N GLN A 172 7.21 -11.77 17.40
CA GLN A 172 6.35 -11.01 18.31
C GLN A 172 4.92 -10.86 17.76
N ALA A 173 4.68 -11.29 16.52
CA ALA A 173 3.37 -11.23 15.91
C ALA A 173 2.43 -12.28 16.54
N PRO A 174 1.11 -12.05 16.53
CA PRO A 174 0.13 -13.05 16.94
C PRO A 174 0.35 -14.37 16.20
N THR A 175 0.14 -15.50 16.88
CA THR A 175 0.44 -16.84 16.35
C THR A 175 -0.18 -17.12 14.99
N ALA A 176 -1.41 -16.61 14.79
CA ALA A 176 -2.15 -16.65 13.53
C ALA A 176 -1.42 -16.04 12.32
N LEU A 177 -0.43 -15.18 12.57
CA LEU A 177 0.35 -14.43 11.58
C LEU A 177 1.84 -14.80 11.61
N THR A 178 2.24 -15.76 12.47
CA THR A 178 3.65 -16.07 12.68
C THR A 178 4.28 -16.65 11.43
N TRP A 179 5.45 -16.12 11.09
CA TRP A 179 6.29 -16.60 10.02
C TRP A 179 7.47 -17.38 10.62
N THR A 180 7.24 -18.65 10.95
CA THR A 180 8.19 -19.48 11.72
C THR A 180 9.52 -19.70 10.99
N GLU A 181 9.51 -19.74 9.66
CA GLU A 181 10.71 -19.92 8.84
C GLU A 181 11.67 -18.72 8.88
N LYS A 182 11.17 -17.53 9.21
CA LYS A 182 11.94 -16.27 9.30
C LYS A 182 11.44 -15.42 10.48
N PRO A 183 11.77 -15.79 11.73
CA PRO A 183 11.23 -15.13 12.93
C PRO A 183 11.66 -13.67 13.10
N GLU A 184 12.71 -13.23 12.41
CA GLU A 184 13.20 -11.85 12.42
C GLU A 184 12.62 -10.97 11.30
N ASP A 185 11.73 -11.54 10.46
CA ASP A 185 11.06 -10.80 9.39
C ASP A 185 10.02 -9.82 9.94
N TYR A 186 9.51 -8.95 9.07
CA TYR A 186 8.45 -8.00 9.42
C TYR A 186 7.09 -8.50 8.97
N ILE A 187 6.11 -8.36 9.85
CA ILE A 187 4.68 -8.58 9.59
C ILE A 187 3.98 -7.23 9.53
N LEU A 188 3.27 -6.99 8.43
CA LEU A 188 2.51 -5.76 8.20
C LEU A 188 1.13 -5.84 8.85
N MET A 189 0.95 -5.14 9.96
CA MET A 189 -0.28 -5.09 10.77
C MET A 189 -1.08 -3.82 10.47
N TYR A 190 -1.46 -3.63 9.21
CA TYR A 190 -2.27 -2.49 8.79
C TYR A 190 -3.70 -2.92 8.42
N PRO A 191 -4.76 -2.30 8.96
CA PRO A 191 -6.13 -2.78 8.78
C PRO A 191 -6.69 -2.52 7.37
N TYR A 192 -6.10 -1.58 6.64
CA TYR A 192 -6.59 -1.13 5.34
C TYR A 192 -5.90 -1.78 4.14
N ILE A 193 -5.25 -2.93 4.35
CA ILE A 193 -4.68 -3.76 3.28
C ILE A 193 -5.35 -5.14 3.26
N GLY A 194 -5.28 -5.78 2.10
CA GLY A 194 -5.81 -7.11 1.86
C GLY A 194 -7.33 -7.16 1.72
N HIS A 195 -7.82 -8.22 1.08
CA HIS A 195 -9.25 -8.51 1.06
C HIS A 195 -9.72 -8.93 2.46
N ILE A 196 -8.93 -9.80 3.10
CA ILE A 196 -9.04 -10.19 4.51
C ILE A 196 -7.98 -9.39 5.28
N SER A 197 -8.36 -8.69 6.35
CA SER A 197 -7.38 -7.97 7.18
C SER A 197 -6.63 -8.92 8.11
N TYR A 198 -5.49 -8.46 8.63
CA TYR A 198 -4.76 -9.22 9.65
C TYR A 198 -5.62 -9.47 10.92
N GLN A 199 -6.51 -8.54 11.27
CA GLN A 199 -7.45 -8.68 12.39
C GLN A 199 -8.48 -9.78 12.13
N ASP A 200 -8.96 -9.90 10.89
CA ASP A 200 -9.86 -10.98 10.48
C ASP A 200 -9.16 -12.35 10.55
N VAL A 201 -7.86 -12.41 10.22
CA VAL A 201 -7.07 -13.66 10.34
C VAL A 201 -6.90 -14.04 11.81
N ILE A 202 -6.52 -13.09 12.67
CA ILE A 202 -6.36 -13.34 14.11
C ILE A 202 -7.66 -13.82 14.75
N SER A 203 -8.78 -13.13 14.47
CA SER A 203 -10.08 -13.46 15.08
C SER A 203 -10.62 -14.83 14.67
N LYS A 204 -10.22 -15.35 13.51
CA LYS A 204 -10.63 -16.66 13.00
C LYS A 204 -9.68 -17.78 13.39
N HIS A 205 -8.50 -17.47 13.95
CA HIS A 205 -7.53 -18.47 14.35
C HIS A 205 -8.05 -19.29 15.52
N LYS A 206 -8.02 -20.62 15.37
CA LYS A 206 -8.30 -21.55 16.44
C LYS A 206 -6.96 -22.05 16.98
N PRO A 207 -6.60 -21.74 18.23
CA PRO A 207 -5.32 -22.15 18.78
C PRO A 207 -5.17 -23.67 18.73
N THR A 208 -4.00 -24.15 18.31
CA THR A 208 -3.68 -25.57 18.40
C THR A 208 -3.44 -25.97 19.87
N LEU A 209 -3.47 -27.27 20.18
CA LEU A 209 -3.16 -27.79 21.53
C LEU A 209 -1.76 -27.36 21.99
N GLU A 210 -0.79 -27.37 21.08
CA GLU A 210 0.60 -26.99 21.34
C GLU A 210 0.74 -25.49 21.64
N GLU A 211 0.01 -24.63 20.92
CA GLU A 211 -0.07 -23.20 21.18
C GLU A 211 -0.73 -22.90 22.54
N HIS A 212 -1.76 -23.67 22.91
CA HIS A 212 -2.42 -23.56 24.21
C HIS A 212 -1.48 -23.92 25.37
N CYS A 213 -0.68 -24.98 25.22
CA CYS A 213 0.30 -25.40 26.23
C CYS A 213 1.40 -24.34 26.43
N ASN A 214 1.96 -23.80 25.35
CA ASN A 214 3.00 -22.75 25.43
C ASN A 214 2.45 -21.42 26.01
N TYR A 215 1.21 -21.04 25.68
CA TYR A 215 0.59 -19.84 26.25
C TYR A 215 0.42 -19.91 27.77
N ASN A 216 0.07 -21.08 28.31
CA ASN A 216 -0.15 -21.27 29.75
C ASN A 216 1.16 -21.36 30.56
N LEU A 217 2.25 -21.86 29.95
CA LEU A 217 3.58 -21.87 30.57
C LEU A 217 4.14 -20.46 30.81
N HIS A 218 3.90 -19.52 29.89
CA HIS A 218 4.41 -18.14 30.00
C HIS A 218 3.55 -17.18 30.85
N ARG A 219 2.37 -17.59 31.33
CA ARG A 219 1.59 -16.84 32.35
C ARG A 219 1.84 -17.30 33.79
N SER A 220 2.55 -18.41 33.95
CA SER A 220 2.80 -19.06 35.25
C SER A 220 4.21 -18.76 35.81
N ALA A 221 4.94 -17.82 35.17
CA ALA A 221 6.26 -17.33 35.56
C ALA A 221 6.21 -15.80 35.73
#